data_AF-A0A7T6VNH8-F1
#
_entry.id   AF-A0A7T6VNH8-F1
#
_cell.length_a   1.000
_cell.length_b   1.000
_cell.length_c   1.000
_cell.angle_alpha   90.00
_cell.angle_beta   90.00
_cell.angle_gamma   90.00
#
_symmetry.space_group_name_H-M   'P 1'
#
loop_
_entity.id
_entity.type
_entity.pdbx_description
1 polymer ?
#
loop_
_entity_poly.entity_id
_entity_poly.type
_entity_poly.pdbx_seq_one_letter_code
_entity_poly.pdbx_strand_id
1 'polypeptide(L)'
;MSESLQVLMAVKDLNYFQMYKETLGNNIKYDEFITIGLLGYLQGILIPIILSVYTFFTYKKININWLYKAVWVLLLLSSLIMKIMEFFIGSIFFYISIIATLILLMYILSIKLR
;
A
#
# COMPACT_ATOMS: atom_id res chain seq x y z
N MET A 1 -14.69 2.61 1.53
CA MET A 1 -14.30 4.03 1.33
C MET A 1 -12.83 4.08 1.70
N SER A 2 -11.97 3.91 0.69
CA SER A 2 -10.62 3.34 0.82
C SER A 2 -9.63 4.28 1.49
N GLU A 3 -8.60 3.76 2.16
CA GLU A 3 -7.47 4.53 2.72
C GLU A 3 -6.93 5.59 1.77
N SER A 4 -6.97 5.30 0.47
CA SER A 4 -6.68 6.24 -0.59
C SER A 4 -7.48 7.55 -0.44
N LEU A 5 -8.80 7.48 -0.30
CA LEU A 5 -9.64 8.66 -0.11
C LEU A 5 -9.30 9.39 1.21
N GLN A 6 -8.93 8.65 2.27
CA GLN A 6 -8.50 9.22 3.54
C GLN A 6 -7.18 9.97 3.42
N VAL A 7 -6.19 9.43 2.71
CA VAL A 7 -4.92 10.09 2.44
C VAL A 7 -5.13 11.34 1.60
N LEU A 8 -6.03 11.30 0.61
CA LEU A 8 -6.40 12.48 -0.18
C LEU A 8 -7.06 13.58 0.67
N MET A 9 -7.92 13.19 1.62
CA MET A 9 -8.56 14.10 2.56
C MET A 9 -7.57 14.68 3.58
N ALA A 10 -6.63 13.86 4.08
CA ALA A 10 -5.61 14.26 5.04
C ALA A 10 -4.56 15.20 4.42
N VAL A 11 -4.17 14.99 3.16
CA VAL A 11 -3.25 15.87 2.43
C VAL A 11 -3.86 17.27 2.20
N LYS A 12 -5.19 17.34 2.04
CA LYS A 12 -5.92 18.61 1.81
C LYS A 12 -6.09 19.43 3.09
N ASP A 13 -6.05 18.82 4.26
CA ASP A 13 -6.29 19.50 5.54
C ASP A 13 -4.98 19.94 6.20
N LEU A 14 -4.83 21.26 6.39
CA LEU A 14 -3.64 21.87 6.99
C LEU A 14 -3.43 21.45 8.45
N ASN A 15 -4.49 21.05 9.17
CA ASN A 15 -4.37 20.59 10.55
C ASN A 15 -3.63 19.25 10.64
N TYR A 16 -3.87 18.35 9.67
CA TYR A 16 -3.15 17.08 9.59
C TYR A 16 -1.67 17.27 9.28
N PHE A 17 -1.34 18.26 8.45
CA PHE A 17 0.06 18.62 8.20
C PHE A 17 0.75 19.14 9.46
N GLN A 18 0.07 19.98 10.26
CA GLN A 18 0.61 20.46 11.53
C GLN A 18 0.89 19.31 12.51
N MET A 19 -0.05 18.38 12.69
CA MET A 19 0.16 17.19 13.53
C MET A 19 1.32 16.32 13.00
N TYR A 20 1.42 16.12 11.68
CA TYR A 20 2.49 15.34 11.08
C TYR A 20 3.87 15.99 11.30
N LYS A 21 3.95 17.32 11.21
CA LYS A 21 5.16 18.11 11.46
C LYS A 21 5.61 18.05 12.92
N GLU A 22 4.66 18.03 13.86
CA GLU A 22 4.94 17.83 15.29
C GLU A 22 5.50 16.42 15.59
N THR A 23 5.11 15.42 14.80
CA THR A 23 5.48 14.01 15.02
C THR A 23 6.82 13.63 14.39
N LEU A 24 7.13 14.09 13.17
CA LEU A 24 8.37 13.77 12.45
C LEU A 24 9.49 14.83 12.58
N GLY A 25 9.19 15.98 13.18
CA GLY A 25 10.14 17.06 13.37
C GLY A 25 10.06 18.15 12.28
N ASN A 26 10.42 19.37 12.69
CA ASN A 26 10.08 20.65 12.03
C ASN A 26 10.61 20.87 10.59
N ASN A 27 11.32 19.91 10.00
CA ASN A 27 12.03 20.05 8.72
C ASN A 27 11.27 19.58 7.48
N ILE A 28 10.08 18.97 7.62
CA ILE A 28 9.31 18.49 6.47
C ILE A 28 8.54 19.65 5.83
N LYS A 29 8.73 19.86 4.53
CA LYS A 29 7.97 20.87 3.76
C LYS A 29 6.58 20.34 3.42
N TYR A 30 5.62 21.25 3.30
CA TYR A 30 4.23 20.89 2.93
C TYR A 30 4.16 20.15 1.59
N ASP A 31 4.97 20.56 0.61
CA ASP A 31 5.03 19.90 -0.70
C ASP A 31 5.57 18.46 -0.61
N GLU A 32 6.50 18.19 0.30
CA GLU A 32 7.03 16.84 0.54
C GLU A 32 5.96 15.97 1.21
N PHE A 33 5.21 16.51 2.18
CA PHE A 33 4.09 15.82 2.80
C PHE A 33 2.99 15.44 1.79
N ILE A 34 2.61 16.39 0.93
CA ILE A 34 1.65 16.14 -0.17
C ILE A 34 2.18 15.04 -1.09
N THR A 35 3.45 15.12 -1.48
CA THR A 35 4.07 14.17 -2.42
C THR A 35 4.09 12.76 -1.83
N ILE A 36 4.49 12.61 -0.57
CA ILE A 36 4.54 11.31 0.12
C ILE A 36 3.13 10.71 0.23
N GLY A 37 2.13 11.50 0.63
CA GLY A 37 0.74 11.05 0.71
C GLY A 37 0.20 10.61 -0.65
N LEU A 38 0.44 11.39 -1.71
CA LEU A 38 0.01 11.04 -3.07
C LEU A 38 0.73 9.79 -3.62
N LEU A 39 2.01 9.60 -3.29
CA LEU A 39 2.74 8.40 -3.68
C LEU A 39 2.21 7.16 -2.94
N GLY A 40 1.94 7.26 -1.64
CA GLY A 40 1.30 6.20 -0.86
C GLY A 40 -0.09 5.84 -1.39
N TYR A 41 -0.89 6.85 -1.76
CA TYR A 41 -2.18 6.68 -2.44
C TYR A 41 -2.05 5.90 -3.74
N LEU A 42 -1.14 6.33 -4.62
CA LEU A 42 -0.89 5.70 -5.91
C LEU A 42 -0.44 4.26 -5.72
N GLN A 43 0.48 4.01 -4.80
CA GLN A 43 0.98 2.67 -4.53
C GLN A 43 -0.13 1.74 -3.99
N GLY A 44 -0.98 2.23 -3.09
CA GLY A 44 -2.10 1.48 -2.53
C GLY A 44 -3.17 1.05 -3.56
N ILE A 45 -3.26 1.75 -4.70
CA ILE A 45 -4.20 1.44 -5.79
C ILE A 45 -3.51 0.69 -6.93
N LEU A 46 -2.32 1.15 -7.36
CA LEU A 46 -1.61 0.59 -8.50
C LEU A 46 -1.15 -0.83 -8.24
N ILE A 47 -0.61 -1.14 -7.06
CA ILE A 47 -0.16 -2.49 -6.72
C ILE A 47 -1.28 -3.52 -6.92
N PRO A 48 -2.46 -3.39 -6.28
CA PRO A 48 -3.53 -4.38 -6.45
C PRO A 48 -4.11 -4.41 -7.88
N ILE A 49 -4.16 -3.28 -8.59
CA ILE A 49 -4.62 -3.26 -9.99
C ILE A 49 -3.65 -4.03 -10.89
N ILE A 50 -2.36 -3.72 -10.82
CA ILE A 50 -1.33 -4.40 -11.62
C ILE A 50 -1.31 -5.88 -11.25
N LEU A 51 -1.46 -6.22 -9.96
CA LEU A 51 -1.54 -7.60 -9.49
C LEU A 51 -2.71 -8.33 -10.12
N SER A 52 -3.89 -7.73 -10.08
CA SER A 52 -5.11 -8.33 -10.62
C SER A 52 -5.02 -8.52 -12.14
N VAL A 53 -4.58 -7.48 -12.86
CA VAL A 53 -4.41 -7.52 -14.33
C VAL A 53 -3.36 -8.54 -14.72
N TYR A 54 -2.19 -8.51 -14.08
CA TYR A 54 -1.11 -9.43 -14.39
C TYR A 54 -1.51 -10.88 -14.03
N THR A 55 -2.18 -11.11 -12.89
CA THR A 55 -2.71 -12.43 -12.53
C THR A 55 -3.71 -12.92 -13.58
N PHE A 56 -4.63 -12.07 -14.03
CA PHE A 56 -5.65 -12.43 -15.02
C PHE A 56 -5.04 -12.88 -16.36
N PHE A 57 -4.03 -12.16 -16.85
CA PHE A 57 -3.33 -12.54 -18.09
C PHE A 57 -2.42 -13.76 -17.91
N THR A 58 -1.77 -13.88 -16.75
CA THR A 58 -0.82 -14.96 -16.44
C THR A 58 -1.56 -16.27 -16.19
N TYR A 59 -2.73 -16.24 -15.55
CA TYR A 59 -3.55 -17.42 -15.21
C TYR A 59 -3.83 -18.34 -16.41
N LYS A 60 -3.96 -17.78 -17.63
CA LYS A 60 -4.31 -18.54 -18.83
C LYS A 60 -3.13 -18.78 -19.80
N LYS A 61 -2.04 -18.01 -19.72
CA LYS A 61 -0.98 -18.00 -20.76
C LYS A 61 0.45 -18.23 -20.26
N ILE A 62 0.75 -17.97 -19.00
CA ILE A 62 2.13 -18.00 -18.48
C ILE A 62 2.12 -18.81 -17.18
N ASN A 63 2.84 -19.92 -17.14
CA ASN A 63 3.01 -20.69 -15.90
C ASN A 63 3.51 -19.78 -14.78
N ILE A 64 2.90 -19.87 -13.61
CA ILE A 64 3.30 -19.09 -12.44
C ILE A 64 4.66 -19.59 -11.98
N ASN A 65 5.72 -18.91 -12.42
CA ASN A 65 7.10 -19.24 -12.08
C ASN A 65 7.51 -18.63 -10.74
N TRP A 66 8.61 -19.12 -10.16
CA TRP A 66 9.22 -18.64 -8.92
C TRP A 66 9.44 -17.13 -8.92
N LEU A 67 9.88 -16.56 -10.04
CA LEU A 67 10.14 -15.12 -10.17
C LEU A 67 8.87 -14.28 -9.94
N TYR A 68 7.72 -14.72 -10.47
CA TYR A 68 6.44 -14.05 -10.26
C TYR A 68 6.11 -14.00 -8.76
N LYS A 69 6.21 -15.15 -8.09
CA LYS A 69 5.90 -15.27 -6.67
C LYS A 69 6.82 -14.37 -5.82
N ALA A 70 8.12 -14.36 -6.14
CA ALA A 70 9.10 -13.54 -5.44
C ALA A 70 8.83 -12.03 -5.59
N VAL A 71 8.59 -11.54 -6.81
CA VAL A 71 8.33 -10.11 -7.05
C VAL A 71 7.07 -9.65 -6.31
N TRP A 72 5.98 -10.42 -6.39
CA TRP A 72 4.73 -10.03 -5.74
C TRP A 72 4.78 -10.10 -4.22
N VAL A 73 5.44 -11.12 -3.66
CA VAL A 73 5.66 -11.19 -2.21
C VAL A 73 6.49 -10.00 -1.72
N LEU A 74 7.53 -9.61 -2.46
CA LEU A 74 8.40 -8.49 -2.09
C LEU A 74 7.64 -7.15 -2.16
N LEU A 75 6.82 -6.94 -3.18
CA LEU A 75 5.95 -5.75 -3.29
C LEU A 75 4.91 -5.67 -2.17
N LEU A 76 4.27 -6.80 -1.83
CA LEU A 76 3.29 -6.85 -0.74
C LEU A 76 3.95 -6.65 0.63
N LEU A 77 5.14 -7.20 0.85
CA LEU A 77 5.94 -6.96 2.06
C LEU A 77 6.33 -5.48 2.19
N SER A 78 6.80 -4.87 1.10
CA SER A 78 7.12 -3.43 1.09
C SER A 78 5.89 -2.58 1.44
N SER A 79 4.73 -2.91 0.89
CA SER A 79 3.47 -2.23 1.23
C SER A 79 3.09 -2.41 2.70
N LEU A 80 3.26 -3.60 3.28
CA LEU A 80 3.02 -3.84 4.71
C LEU A 80 3.96 -3.02 5.59
N ILE A 81 5.26 -2.97 5.25
CA ILE A 81 6.24 -2.19 5.99
C ILE A 81 5.89 -0.70 5.97
N MET A 82 5.54 -0.15 4.79
CA MET A 82 5.13 1.25 4.67
C MET A 82 3.90 1.56 5.52
N LYS A 83 2.89 0.69 5.51
CA LYS A 83 1.69 0.85 6.35
C LYS A 83 2.03 0.82 7.84
N ILE A 84 2.88 -0.10 8.27
CA ILE A 84 3.32 -0.17 9.68
C ILE A 84 4.09 1.10 10.06
N MET A 85 4.92 1.65 9.17
CA MET A 85 5.65 2.90 9.41
C MET A 85 4.76 4.16 9.42
N GLU A 86 3.63 4.14 8.72
CA GLU A 86 2.67 5.25 8.69
C GLU A 86 1.95 5.49 10.03
N PHE A 87 2.03 4.56 10.99
CA PHE A 87 1.55 4.71 12.38
C PHE A 87 0.14 5.35 12.55
N PHE A 88 -0.76 5.18 11.56
CA PHE A 88 -2.16 5.65 11.62
C PHE A 88 -3.03 4.75 12.52
N ILE A 89 -2.70 4.69 13.81
CA ILE A 89 -3.28 3.76 14.80
C ILE A 89 -4.76 4.04 15.16
N GLY A 90 -5.40 5.06 14.59
CA GLY A 90 -6.78 5.46 14.93
C GLY A 90 -7.89 5.03 13.96
N SER A 91 -7.56 4.52 12.77
CA SER A 91 -8.56 4.29 11.71
C SER A 91 -8.94 2.82 11.56
N ILE A 92 -10.24 2.50 11.58
CA ILE A 92 -10.72 1.13 11.31
C ILE A 92 -10.25 0.63 9.93
N PHE A 93 -10.05 1.55 9.00
CA PHE A 93 -9.60 1.26 7.64
C PHE A 93 -8.14 0.81 7.58
N PHE A 94 -7.31 1.29 8.51
CA PHE A 94 -5.92 0.86 8.68
C PHE A 94 -5.82 -0.65 8.90
N TYR A 95 -6.61 -1.14 9.86
CA TYR A 95 -6.65 -2.56 10.19
C TYR A 95 -7.21 -3.41 9.04
N ILE A 96 -8.27 -2.93 8.38
CA ILE A 96 -8.86 -3.63 7.23
C ILE A 96 -7.85 -3.73 6.08
N SER A 97 -7.10 -2.67 5.81
CA SER A 97 -6.12 -2.66 4.72
C SER A 97 -4.96 -3.61 5.00
N ILE A 98 -4.47 -3.69 6.24
CA ILE A 98 -3.45 -4.65 6.67
C ILE A 98 -3.96 -6.09 6.49
N ILE A 99 -5.18 -6.38 6.98
CA ILE A 99 -5.80 -7.70 6.85
C ILE A 99 -5.94 -8.09 5.37
N ALA A 100 -6.41 -7.19 4.51
CA ALA A 100 -6.53 -7.44 3.08
C ALA A 100 -5.16 -7.71 2.42
N THR A 101 -4.13 -6.96 2.80
CA THR A 101 -2.76 -7.13 2.29
C THR A 101 -2.19 -8.49 2.75
N LEU A 102 -2.48 -8.93 3.98
CA LEU A 102 -2.11 -10.25 4.50
C LEU A 102 -2.83 -11.39 3.77
N ILE A 103 -4.13 -11.24 3.48
CA ILE A 103 -4.90 -12.24 2.72
C ILE A 103 -4.30 -12.42 1.32
N LEU A 104 -3.96 -11.32 0.63
CA LEU A 104 -3.30 -11.36 -0.68
C LEU A 104 -1.93 -12.04 -0.61
N LEU A 105 -1.16 -11.75 0.44
CA LEU A 105 0.15 -12.36 0.63
C LEU A 105 0.02 -13.88 0.87
N MET A 106 -0.93 -14.31 1.70
CA MET A 106 -1.23 -15.73 1.90
C MET A 106 -1.71 -16.40 0.61
N TYR A 107 -2.54 -15.74 -0.19
CA TYR A 107 -2.99 -16.26 -1.47
C TYR A 107 -1.81 -16.55 -2.41
N ILE A 108 -0.90 -15.57 -2.57
CA ILE A 108 0.27 -15.73 -3.44
C ILE A 108 1.23 -16.80 -2.91
N LEU A 109 1.41 -16.89 -1.59
CA LEU A 109 2.20 -17.96 -0.97
C LEU A 109 1.58 -19.36 -1.16
N SER A 110 0.25 -19.47 -1.20
CA SER A 110 -0.46 -20.73 -1.41
C SER A 110 -0.35 -21.25 -2.85
N ILE A 111 -0.13 -20.38 -3.83
CA ILE A 111 0.02 -20.79 -5.24
C ILE A 111 1.22 -21.74 -5.37
N LYS A 112 0.93 -22.97 -5.85
CA LYS A 112 1.94 -23.96 -6.19
C LYS A 112 2.67 -23.53 -7.47
N LEU A 113 3.99 -23.57 -7.38
CA LEU A 113 4.89 -23.39 -8.52
C LEU A 113 4.75 -24.62 -9.43
N ARG A 114 4.56 -24.40 -10.74
CA ARG A 114 4.42 -25.45 -11.74
C ARG A 114 5.51 -25.35 -12.78
#